data_AF-A0A8H7TPB7-F1
#
_entry.id   AF-A0A8H7TPB7-F1
#
_cell.length_a   1.000
_cell.length_b   1.000
_cell.length_c   1.000
_cell.angle_alpha   90.00
_cell.angle_beta   90.00
_cell.angle_gamma   90.00
#
_symmetry.space_group_name_H-M   'P 1'
#
loop_
_entity.id
_entity.type
_entity.pdbx_description
1 polymer ?
#
loop_
_entity_poly.entity_id
_entity_poly.type
_entity_poly.pdbx_seq_one_letter_code
_entity_poly.pdbx_strand_id
1 'polypeptide(L)'
;MRYVAPIRRQLPWRTIFNNIGPLSNPVEDLLEARVIGVARRDLGPAFAEALQIAGSRKALVVCGEEELDEVSCAGRTNCWMVKDRTPGGETFIEHFQIQPSDFGLSTHALDEVSGGKEPEENAQILRRILNNEFPDDDPLLEFVLINVSTLFVASGICEADTSNMGPGDDGNVIQERGPGGQRWKEGVRRARWALKSGEAWKQWEAFVNVTNEIGAA
;
A
#
# COMPACT_ATOMS: atom_id res chain seq x y z
N MET A 1 2.04 23.57 -8.18
CA MET A 1 2.38 22.96 -9.49
C MET A 1 2.24 23.89 -10.70
N ARG A 2 1.25 24.80 -10.76
CA ARG A 2 0.97 25.70 -11.92
C ARG A 2 2.20 26.37 -12.54
N TYR A 3 3.11 26.93 -11.74
CA TYR A 3 4.29 27.66 -12.22
C TYR A 3 5.47 26.76 -12.63
N VAL A 4 5.56 25.56 -12.05
CA VAL A 4 6.68 24.65 -12.24
C VAL A 4 6.44 23.69 -13.41
N ALA A 5 5.18 23.38 -13.73
CA ALA A 5 4.82 22.44 -14.79
C ALA A 5 5.38 22.81 -16.18
N PRO A 6 5.34 24.08 -16.65
CA PRO A 6 5.93 24.45 -17.94
C PRO A 6 7.44 24.26 -17.99
N ILE A 7 8.13 24.54 -16.87
CA ILE A 7 9.59 24.38 -16.75
C ILE A 7 9.95 22.89 -16.76
N ARG A 8 9.22 22.07 -16.00
CA ARG A 8 9.45 20.62 -15.95
C ARG A 8 9.34 19.95 -17.31
N ARG A 9 8.41 20.38 -18.16
CA ARG A 9 8.24 19.83 -19.52
C ARG A 9 9.44 20.12 -20.42
N GLN A 10 10.23 21.14 -20.12
CA GLN A 10 11.42 21.51 -20.90
C GLN A 10 12.69 20.79 -20.44
N LEU A 11 12.66 20.15 -19.26
CA LEU A 11 13.81 19.44 -18.71
C LEU A 11 13.75 17.97 -19.12
N PRO A 12 14.79 17.42 -19.79
CA PRO A 12 14.79 16.02 -20.23
C PRO A 12 15.19 15.04 -19.12
N TRP A 13 15.41 15.50 -17.89
CA TRP A 13 15.81 14.69 -16.75
C TRP A 13 14.85 14.86 -15.56
N ARG A 14 14.81 13.86 -14.68
CA ARG A 14 14.04 13.91 -13.42
C ARG A 14 14.63 14.97 -12.48
N THR A 15 13.76 15.63 -11.72
CA THR A 15 14.12 16.65 -10.73
C THR A 15 13.48 16.32 -9.39
N ILE A 16 13.81 17.08 -8.33
CA ILE A 16 13.15 16.93 -7.01
C ILE A 16 11.63 17.05 -7.10
N PHE A 17 11.08 17.77 -8.10
CA PHE A 17 9.63 17.87 -8.30
C PHE A 17 8.95 16.55 -8.72
N ASN A 18 9.72 15.54 -9.12
CA ASN A 18 9.20 14.18 -9.31
C ASN A 18 8.93 13.48 -7.97
N ASN A 19 9.59 13.92 -6.89
CA ASN A 19 9.55 13.28 -5.57
C ASN A 19 8.57 13.98 -4.61
N ILE A 20 8.18 15.22 -4.89
CA ILE A 20 7.32 16.02 -4.00
C ILE A 20 5.87 15.52 -3.98
N GLY A 21 5.39 14.91 -5.07
CA GLY A 21 3.98 14.48 -5.19
C GLY A 21 3.51 13.62 -4.01
N PRO A 22 4.17 12.49 -3.73
CA PRO A 22 3.81 11.62 -2.60
C PRO A 22 3.96 12.28 -1.22
N LEU A 23 4.80 13.32 -1.09
CA LEU A 23 5.07 14.03 0.16
C LEU A 23 4.16 15.25 0.37
N SER A 24 3.24 15.56 -0.55
CA SER A 24 2.41 16.77 -0.52
C SER A 24 0.93 16.43 -0.62
N ASN A 25 0.43 15.61 0.32
CA ASN A 25 -0.98 15.26 0.36
C ASN A 25 -1.82 16.47 0.88
N PRO A 26 -2.89 16.89 0.18
CA PRO A 26 -3.69 18.05 0.58
C PRO A 26 -4.47 17.86 1.89
N VAL A 27 -4.56 16.63 2.41
CA VAL A 27 -5.24 16.30 3.67
C VAL A 27 -4.29 15.69 4.69
N GLU A 28 -3.03 16.14 4.70
CA GLU A 28 -1.93 15.64 5.54
C GLU A 28 -2.34 15.42 7.01
N ASP A 29 -3.04 16.39 7.62
CA ASP A 29 -3.48 16.35 9.01
C ASP A 29 -4.54 15.27 9.33
N LEU A 30 -5.21 14.72 8.30
CA LEU A 30 -6.23 13.68 8.42
C LEU A 30 -5.67 12.28 8.17
N LEU A 31 -4.44 12.15 7.70
CA LEU A 31 -3.84 10.86 7.37
C LEU A 31 -3.25 10.20 8.61
N GLU A 32 -3.91 9.14 9.08
CA GLU A 32 -3.40 8.33 10.18
C GLU A 32 -2.17 7.50 9.79
N ALA A 33 -2.21 6.89 8.60
CA ALA A 33 -1.16 6.02 8.10
C ALA A 33 -1.03 6.08 6.58
N ARG A 34 0.15 5.77 6.05
CA ARG A 34 0.40 5.72 4.61
C ARG A 34 1.50 4.74 4.22
N VAL A 35 1.45 4.28 2.98
CA VAL A 35 2.53 3.58 2.31
C VAL A 35 2.96 4.43 1.11
N ILE A 36 4.26 4.64 0.94
CA ILE A 36 4.81 5.40 -0.19
C ILE A 36 5.85 4.56 -0.91
N GLY A 37 5.60 4.36 -2.20
CA GLY A 37 6.56 3.82 -3.14
C GLY A 37 7.64 4.81 -3.54
N VAL A 38 8.89 4.35 -3.63
CA VAL A 38 9.96 5.10 -4.31
C VAL A 38 10.62 4.24 -5.38
N ALA A 39 10.82 4.82 -6.56
CA ALA A 39 11.39 4.12 -7.71
C ALA A 39 12.93 4.07 -7.70
N ARG A 40 13.57 4.31 -6.55
CA ARG A 40 15.02 4.21 -6.32
C ARG A 40 15.28 3.97 -4.85
N ARG A 41 16.13 2.99 -4.55
CA ARG A 41 16.44 2.60 -3.16
C ARG A 41 17.08 3.71 -2.34
N ASP A 42 17.89 4.54 -2.97
CA ASP A 42 18.60 5.65 -2.30
C ASP A 42 17.68 6.81 -1.89
N LEU A 43 16.46 6.87 -2.43
CA LEU A 43 15.45 7.84 -2.00
C LEU A 43 14.71 7.41 -0.74
N GLY A 44 14.71 6.11 -0.41
CA GLY A 44 13.96 5.55 0.72
C GLY A 44 14.21 6.25 2.06
N PRO A 45 15.48 6.36 2.51
CA PRO A 45 15.80 7.04 3.77
C PRO A 45 15.35 8.51 3.78
N ALA A 46 15.59 9.25 2.70
CA ALA A 46 15.23 10.65 2.60
C ALA A 46 13.72 10.88 2.63
N PHE A 47 12.93 9.98 2.03
CA PHE A 47 11.46 10.03 2.11
C PHE A 47 10.96 9.74 3.52
N ALA A 48 11.52 8.74 4.20
CA ALA A 48 11.14 8.41 5.56
C ALA A 48 11.47 9.56 6.52
N GLU A 49 12.64 10.17 6.39
CA GLU A 49 13.03 11.36 7.15
C GLU A 49 12.12 12.56 6.85
N ALA A 50 11.79 12.81 5.58
CA ALA A 50 10.87 13.89 5.20
C ALA A 50 9.48 13.70 5.82
N LEU A 51 8.94 12.48 5.81
CA LEU A 51 7.66 12.16 6.45
C LEU A 51 7.73 12.34 7.97
N GLN A 52 8.82 11.91 8.59
CA GLN A 52 9.04 12.10 10.02
C GLN A 52 9.07 13.60 10.38
N ILE A 53 9.80 14.42 9.61
CA ILE A 53 9.87 15.88 9.78
C ILE A 53 8.49 16.52 9.58
N ALA A 54 7.71 16.04 8.62
CA ALA A 54 6.34 16.49 8.37
C ALA A 54 5.34 16.07 9.46
N GLY A 55 5.77 15.26 10.45
CA GLY A 55 4.95 14.84 11.58
C GLY A 55 4.19 13.53 11.37
N SER A 56 4.48 12.78 10.31
CA SER A 56 3.90 11.44 10.12
C SER A 56 4.31 10.51 11.25
N ARG A 57 3.32 9.85 11.86
CA ARG A 57 3.54 8.88 12.95
C ARG A 57 3.50 7.42 12.51
N LYS A 58 2.78 7.13 11.43
CA LYS A 58 2.70 5.79 10.83
C LYS A 58 2.92 5.92 9.33
N ALA A 59 4.11 5.58 8.87
CA ALA A 59 4.39 5.56 7.44
C ALA A 59 5.34 4.42 7.09
N LEU A 60 5.19 3.89 5.89
CA LEU A 60 6.08 2.88 5.37
C LEU A 60 6.51 3.27 3.96
N VAL A 61 7.80 3.56 3.80
CA VAL A 61 8.39 3.77 2.48
C VAL A 61 8.88 2.43 1.94
N VAL A 62 8.53 2.09 0.70
CA VAL A 62 8.87 0.81 0.06
C VAL A 62 9.60 1.01 -1.25
N CYS A 63 10.52 0.10 -1.56
CA CYS A 63 11.21 0.04 -2.85
C CYS A 63 11.63 -1.40 -3.15
N GLY A 64 11.03 -2.01 -4.16
CA GLY A 64 11.44 -3.31 -4.70
C GLY A 64 12.94 -3.31 -5.04
N GLU A 65 13.61 -4.46 -4.93
CA GLU A 65 15.04 -4.54 -5.24
C GLU A 65 15.35 -4.19 -6.71
N GLU A 66 14.37 -4.40 -7.59
CA GLU A 66 14.31 -4.02 -8.99
C GLU A 66 13.84 -2.57 -9.24
N GLU A 67 13.79 -1.75 -8.19
CA GLU A 67 13.37 -0.34 -8.21
C GLU A 67 11.88 -0.11 -8.48
N LEU A 68 11.05 -1.12 -8.23
CA LEU A 68 9.59 -0.98 -8.20
C LEU A 68 9.16 -0.07 -7.04
N ASP A 69 8.23 0.86 -7.29
CA ASP A 69 7.65 1.75 -6.28
C ASP A 69 6.45 1.10 -5.55
N GLU A 70 6.49 -0.23 -5.41
CA GLU A 70 5.49 -1.05 -4.73
C GLU A 70 6.21 -2.18 -3.97
N VAL A 71 5.48 -2.95 -3.15
CA VAL A 71 6.04 -4.18 -2.58
C VAL A 71 6.11 -5.22 -3.69
N SER A 72 7.33 -5.63 -4.05
CA SER A 72 7.58 -6.55 -5.15
C SER A 72 6.98 -7.94 -4.91
N CYS A 73 6.28 -8.47 -5.92
CA CYS A 73 5.92 -9.89 -5.98
C CYS A 73 7.08 -10.78 -6.46
N ALA A 74 8.13 -10.19 -7.02
CA ALA A 74 9.25 -10.91 -7.65
C ALA A 74 10.43 -11.14 -6.70
N GLY A 75 10.46 -10.49 -5.54
CA GLY A 75 11.55 -10.66 -4.59
C GLY A 75 11.49 -9.73 -3.40
N ARG A 76 12.66 -9.34 -2.91
CA ARG A 76 12.78 -8.51 -1.71
C ARG A 76 12.38 -7.07 -2.00
N THR A 77 11.84 -6.43 -0.97
CA THR A 77 11.49 -5.01 -0.95
C THR A 77 12.17 -4.36 0.25
N ASN A 78 12.82 -3.22 0.02
CA ASN A 78 13.41 -2.40 1.06
C ASN A 78 12.33 -1.55 1.73
N CYS A 79 12.36 -1.50 3.05
CA CYS A 79 11.32 -0.87 3.85
C CYS A 79 11.94 0.11 4.85
N TRP A 80 11.43 1.35 4.87
CA TRP A 80 11.75 2.34 5.90
C TRP A 80 10.46 2.73 6.60
N MET A 81 10.27 2.18 7.80
CA MET A 81 9.05 2.33 8.58
C MET A 81 9.21 3.44 9.61
N VAL A 82 8.41 4.49 9.48
CA VAL A 82 8.23 5.53 10.49
C VAL A 82 7.17 5.05 11.47
N LYS A 83 7.53 4.89 12.75
CA LYS A 83 6.59 4.49 13.80
C LYS A 83 6.91 5.13 15.13
N ASP A 84 5.91 5.21 16.01
CA ASP A 84 6.07 5.64 17.40
C ASP A 84 7.00 4.70 18.17
N ARG A 85 7.96 5.25 18.92
CA ARG A 85 8.82 4.50 19.85
C ARG A 85 8.05 4.03 21.07
N THR A 86 7.14 4.87 21.54
CA THR A 86 6.13 4.61 22.57
C THR A 86 4.82 5.27 22.14
N PRO A 87 3.65 4.77 22.53
CA PRO A 87 2.37 5.38 22.13
C PRO A 87 2.32 6.88 22.44
N GLY A 88 2.17 7.72 21.40
CA GLY A 88 2.15 9.18 21.53
C GLY A 88 3.52 9.85 21.79
N GLY A 89 4.61 9.08 21.81
CA GLY A 89 5.98 9.55 22.06
C GLY A 89 6.71 10.03 20.81
N GLU A 90 8.04 9.98 20.84
CA GLU A 90 8.88 10.26 19.67
C GLU A 90 8.71 9.18 18.60
N THR A 91 8.78 9.57 17.33
CA THR A 91 8.84 8.62 16.22
C THR A 91 10.28 8.21 15.95
N PHE A 92 10.47 7.03 15.34
CA PHE A 92 11.75 6.60 14.82
C PHE A 92 11.58 5.89 13.48
N ILE A 93 12.68 5.78 12.74
CA ILE A 93 12.73 5.09 11.46
C ILE A 93 13.42 3.75 11.65
N GLU A 94 12.73 2.67 11.33
CA GLU A 94 13.28 1.32 11.29
C GLU A 94 13.47 0.89 9.83
N HIS A 95 14.64 0.35 9.51
CA HIS A 95 14.92 -0.21 8.18
C HIS A 95 14.99 -1.72 8.23
N PHE A 96 14.28 -2.39 7.32
CA PHE A 96 14.28 -3.83 7.14
C PHE A 96 13.93 -4.18 5.69
N GLN A 97 13.88 -5.47 5.37
CA GLN A 97 13.40 -5.95 4.08
C GLN A 97 12.29 -6.98 4.29
N ILE A 98 11.36 -7.01 3.35
CA ILE A 98 10.26 -7.98 3.25
C ILE A 98 10.31 -8.68 1.89
N GLN A 99 9.68 -9.83 1.78
CA GLN A 99 9.51 -10.59 0.54
C GLN A 99 8.17 -11.35 0.56
N PRO A 100 7.65 -11.86 -0.58
CA PRO A 100 6.33 -12.50 -0.64
C PRO A 100 6.09 -13.59 0.41
N SER A 101 7.11 -14.38 0.75
CA SER A 101 6.98 -15.44 1.76
C SER A 101 6.68 -14.93 3.17
N ASP A 102 7.06 -13.70 3.51
CA ASP A 102 6.73 -13.09 4.81
C ASP A 102 5.21 -12.88 4.96
N PHE A 103 4.53 -12.72 3.83
CA PHE A 103 3.07 -12.60 3.71
C PHE A 103 2.37 -13.95 3.57
N GLY A 104 3.14 -15.05 3.41
CA GLY A 104 2.60 -16.37 3.06
C GLY A 104 2.14 -16.47 1.62
N LEU A 105 2.66 -15.62 0.72
CA LEU A 105 2.35 -15.59 -0.71
C LEU A 105 3.50 -16.16 -1.54
N SER A 106 3.21 -16.51 -2.80
CA SER A 106 4.22 -17.01 -3.73
C SER A 106 4.99 -15.87 -4.40
N THR A 107 6.19 -16.18 -4.90
CA THR A 107 6.95 -15.26 -5.74
C THR A 107 6.51 -15.43 -7.20
N HIS A 108 6.27 -14.32 -7.88
CA HIS A 108 5.80 -14.28 -9.27
C HIS A 108 6.67 -13.33 -10.09
N ALA A 109 6.84 -13.61 -11.38
CA ALA A 109 7.56 -12.70 -12.26
C ALA A 109 6.72 -11.45 -12.55
N LEU A 110 7.38 -10.30 -12.73
CA LEU A 110 6.67 -9.03 -12.94
C LEU A 110 5.84 -8.99 -14.24
N ASP A 111 6.20 -9.80 -15.24
CA ASP A 111 5.45 -9.94 -16.48
C ASP A 111 4.16 -10.77 -16.31
N GLU A 112 4.03 -11.55 -15.23
CA GLU A 112 2.81 -12.31 -14.88
C GLU A 112 1.75 -11.44 -14.20
N VAL A 113 2.14 -10.28 -13.66
CA VAL A 113 1.27 -9.37 -12.90
C VAL A 113 1.01 -8.05 -13.63
N SER A 114 1.27 -8.02 -14.93
CA SER A 114 1.04 -6.84 -15.75
C SER A 114 -0.45 -6.49 -15.82
N GLY A 115 -0.75 -5.20 -15.64
CA GLY A 115 -2.08 -4.66 -15.91
C GLY A 115 -2.48 -4.80 -17.38
N GLY A 116 -3.75 -4.51 -17.66
CA GLY A 116 -4.25 -4.36 -19.02
C GLY A 116 -3.52 -3.24 -19.77
N LYS A 117 -3.51 -3.32 -21.09
CA LYS A 117 -2.84 -2.35 -21.97
C LYS A 117 -3.61 -1.05 -22.07
N GLU A 118 -4.93 -1.12 -21.93
CA GLU A 118 -5.84 0.02 -22.04
C GLU A 118 -6.58 0.30 -20.72
N PRO A 119 -7.02 1.54 -20.47
CA PRO A 119 -7.77 1.89 -19.26
C PRO A 119 -9.02 1.03 -19.03
N GLU A 120 -9.73 0.66 -20.10
CA GLU A 120 -10.92 -0.19 -20.03
C GLU A 120 -10.59 -1.62 -19.57
N GLU A 121 -9.47 -2.18 -20.05
CA GLU A 121 -9.01 -3.50 -19.60
C GLU A 121 -8.64 -3.49 -18.11
N ASN A 122 -7.96 -2.43 -17.66
CA ASN A 122 -7.62 -2.25 -16.24
C ASN A 122 -8.87 -2.10 -15.36
N ALA A 123 -9.91 -1.39 -15.84
CA ALA A 123 -11.17 -1.27 -15.13
C ALA A 123 -11.89 -2.63 -15.01
N GLN A 124 -11.85 -3.44 -16.06
CA GLN A 124 -12.42 -4.79 -16.04
C GLN A 124 -11.65 -5.71 -15.08
N ILE A 125 -10.32 -5.65 -15.08
CA ILE A 125 -9.47 -6.39 -14.12
C ILE A 125 -9.81 -6.00 -12.68
N LEU A 126 -9.85 -4.69 -12.37
CA LEU A 126 -10.21 -4.21 -11.04
C LEU A 126 -11.59 -4.72 -10.62
N ARG A 127 -12.58 -4.66 -11.52
CA ARG A 127 -13.94 -5.16 -11.25
C ARG A 127 -13.92 -6.65 -10.90
N ARG A 128 -13.19 -7.47 -11.66
CA ARG A 128 -13.05 -8.90 -11.41
C ARG A 128 -12.36 -9.20 -10.07
N ILE A 129 -11.34 -8.42 -9.69
CA ILE A 129 -10.68 -8.52 -8.38
C ILE A 129 -11.67 -8.23 -7.26
N LEU A 130 -12.38 -7.09 -7.35
CA LEU A 130 -13.31 -6.66 -6.30
C LEU A 130 -14.53 -7.58 -6.16
N ASN A 131 -14.95 -8.25 -7.25
CA ASN A 131 -16.01 -9.28 -7.23
C ASN A 131 -15.49 -10.68 -6.84
N ASN A 132 -14.22 -10.80 -6.43
CA ASN A 132 -13.60 -12.06 -6.02
C ASN A 132 -13.69 -13.16 -7.10
N GLU A 133 -13.42 -12.80 -8.35
CA GLU A 133 -13.52 -13.69 -9.53
C GLU A 133 -12.18 -14.32 -9.96
N PHE A 134 -11.10 -14.05 -9.24
CA PHE A 134 -9.78 -14.64 -9.47
C PHE A 134 -9.55 -15.84 -8.55
N PRO A 135 -8.80 -16.87 -8.98
CA PRO A 135 -8.26 -17.89 -8.09
C PRO A 135 -7.50 -17.29 -6.92
N ASP A 136 -7.52 -17.95 -5.76
CA ASP A 136 -6.87 -17.44 -4.54
C ASP A 136 -5.34 -17.28 -4.69
N ASP A 137 -4.73 -18.11 -5.54
CA ASP A 137 -3.30 -18.18 -5.85
C ASP A 137 -2.94 -17.47 -7.16
N ASP A 138 -3.86 -16.69 -7.74
CA ASP A 138 -3.60 -15.91 -8.95
C ASP A 138 -2.49 -14.86 -8.71
N PRO A 139 -1.44 -14.80 -9.56
CA PRO A 139 -0.32 -13.88 -9.37
C PRO A 139 -0.72 -12.41 -9.22
N LEU A 140 -1.67 -11.95 -10.04
CA LEU A 140 -2.13 -10.57 -10.03
C LEU A 140 -2.91 -10.26 -8.75
N LEU A 141 -3.75 -11.19 -8.31
CA LEU A 141 -4.46 -11.06 -7.03
C LEU A 141 -3.47 -11.02 -5.86
N GLU A 142 -2.49 -11.92 -5.81
CA GLU A 142 -1.48 -11.92 -4.75
C GLU A 142 -0.66 -10.62 -4.72
N PHE A 143 -0.34 -10.05 -5.89
CA PHE A 143 0.35 -8.76 -5.99
C PHE A 143 -0.48 -7.56 -5.51
N VAL A 144 -1.80 -7.60 -5.70
CA VAL A 144 -2.70 -6.61 -5.07
C VAL A 144 -2.77 -6.84 -3.55
N LEU A 145 -2.92 -8.09 -3.13
CA LEU A 145 -3.04 -8.44 -1.70
C LEU A 145 -1.80 -8.04 -0.92
N ILE A 146 -0.58 -8.23 -1.42
CA ILE A 146 0.65 -7.87 -0.70
C ILE A 146 0.73 -6.35 -0.46
N ASN A 147 0.36 -5.53 -1.44
CA ASN A 147 0.35 -4.07 -1.31
C ASN A 147 -0.76 -3.57 -0.37
N VAL A 148 -1.97 -4.13 -0.45
CA VAL A 148 -3.08 -3.79 0.47
C VAL A 148 -2.73 -4.20 1.91
N SER A 149 -2.16 -5.39 2.08
CA SER A 149 -1.72 -5.91 3.39
C SER A 149 -0.68 -5.01 4.04
N THR A 150 0.20 -4.45 3.22
CA THR A 150 1.25 -3.53 3.68
C THR A 150 0.65 -2.28 4.30
N LEU A 151 -0.45 -1.73 3.76
CA LEU A 151 -1.16 -0.61 4.37
C LEU A 151 -1.86 -1.00 5.67
N PHE A 152 -2.49 -2.18 5.74
CA PHE A 152 -3.08 -2.67 6.99
C PHE A 152 -2.04 -2.89 8.09
N VAL A 153 -0.86 -3.35 7.75
CA VAL A 153 0.24 -3.44 8.71
C VAL A 153 0.71 -2.05 9.13
N ALA A 154 0.97 -1.17 8.17
CA ALA A 154 1.43 0.20 8.46
C ALA A 154 0.43 1.01 9.30
N SER A 155 -0.87 0.77 9.16
CA SER A 155 -1.89 1.42 10.00
C SER A 155 -1.90 0.94 11.45
N GLY A 156 -1.31 -0.23 11.72
CA GLY A 156 -1.32 -0.89 13.02
C GLY A 156 -2.61 -1.66 13.31
N ILE A 157 -3.56 -1.76 12.37
CA ILE A 157 -4.80 -2.52 12.60
C ILE A 157 -4.52 -4.02 12.84
N CYS A 158 -3.39 -4.52 12.33
CA CYS A 158 -2.94 -5.90 12.53
C CYS A 158 -2.37 -6.17 13.93
N GLU A 159 -2.12 -5.14 14.75
CA GLU A 159 -1.62 -5.30 16.13
C GLU A 159 -2.72 -5.68 17.13
N ALA A 160 -3.99 -5.58 16.74
CA ALA A 160 -5.10 -6.04 17.58
C ALA A 160 -4.96 -7.54 17.91
N ASP A 161 -5.28 -7.91 19.15
CA ASP A 161 -5.21 -9.32 19.60
C ASP A 161 -6.45 -10.13 19.23
N THR A 162 -7.49 -9.45 18.76
CA THR A 162 -8.73 -10.05 18.24
C THR A 162 -9.14 -9.37 16.95
N SER A 163 -9.99 -10.06 16.19
CA SER A 163 -10.58 -9.55 14.95
C SER A 163 -12.08 -9.28 15.12
N ASN A 164 -12.60 -8.27 14.44
CA ASN A 164 -14.03 -8.03 14.30
C ASN A 164 -14.28 -7.28 12.98
N MET A 165 -13.90 -7.90 11.87
CA MET A 165 -14.01 -7.31 10.54
C MET A 165 -15.46 -7.26 10.05
N GLY A 166 -16.30 -8.22 10.48
CA GLY A 166 -17.71 -8.29 10.10
C GLY A 166 -18.17 -9.73 9.83
N PRO A 167 -19.16 -9.95 8.94
CA PRO A 167 -19.69 -11.28 8.64
C PRO A 167 -18.59 -12.28 8.26
N GLY A 168 -18.65 -13.48 8.84
CA GLY A 168 -17.71 -14.57 8.56
C GLY A 168 -16.32 -14.41 9.19
N ASP A 169 -16.05 -13.34 9.94
CA ASP A 169 -14.84 -13.22 10.75
C ASP A 169 -14.97 -14.08 12.02
N ASP A 170 -13.94 -14.87 12.32
CA ASP A 170 -13.94 -15.86 13.40
C ASP A 170 -13.41 -15.31 14.75
N GLY A 171 -13.07 -14.02 14.77
CA GLY A 171 -12.51 -13.33 15.93
C GLY A 171 -11.01 -13.55 16.14
N ASN A 172 -10.39 -14.45 15.38
CA ASN A 172 -8.99 -14.81 15.53
C ASN A 172 -8.09 -13.90 14.67
N VAL A 173 -6.83 -13.78 15.08
CA VAL A 173 -5.80 -13.07 14.34
C VAL A 173 -4.56 -13.96 14.18
N ILE A 174 -3.82 -13.76 13.10
CA ILE A 174 -2.54 -14.43 12.91
C ILE A 174 -1.48 -13.71 13.76
N GLN A 175 -0.97 -14.39 14.78
CA GLN A 175 -0.03 -13.83 15.75
C GLN A 175 1.43 -13.84 15.28
N GLU A 176 1.73 -14.54 14.18
CA GLU A 176 3.08 -14.67 13.63
C GLU A 176 3.66 -13.29 13.24
N ARG A 177 4.89 -13.02 13.68
CA ARG A 177 5.62 -11.80 13.36
C ARG A 177 6.76 -12.10 12.39
N GLY A 178 6.86 -11.27 11.35
CA GLY A 178 7.96 -11.28 10.38
C GLY A 178 8.88 -10.06 10.54
N PRO A 179 9.56 -9.64 9.46
CA PRO A 179 10.47 -8.48 9.48
C PRO A 179 9.82 -7.20 10.02
N GLY A 180 10.62 -6.35 10.67
CA GLY A 180 10.12 -5.14 11.36
C GLY A 180 9.23 -5.44 12.58
N GLY A 181 9.17 -6.71 13.00
CA GLY A 181 8.31 -7.20 14.08
C GLY A 181 6.82 -7.12 13.74
N GLN A 182 6.43 -7.08 12.46
CA GLN A 182 5.04 -6.87 12.04
C GLN A 182 4.31 -8.18 11.72
N ARG A 183 2.97 -8.18 11.78
CA ARG A 183 2.11 -9.33 11.44
C ARG A 183 1.67 -9.29 9.97
N TRP A 184 2.57 -9.57 9.03
CA TRP A 184 2.31 -9.48 7.58
C TRP A 184 1.23 -10.44 7.08
N LYS A 185 1.24 -11.70 7.56
CA LYS A 185 0.21 -12.70 7.23
C LYS A 185 -1.18 -12.29 7.72
N GLU A 186 -1.27 -11.58 8.85
CA GLU A 186 -2.53 -11.00 9.33
C GLU A 186 -3.05 -9.90 8.39
N GLY A 187 -2.14 -9.09 7.82
CA GLY A 187 -2.47 -8.17 6.75
C GLY A 187 -3.13 -8.88 5.56
N VAL A 188 -2.55 -9.99 5.10
CA VAL A 188 -3.12 -10.79 3.99
C VAL A 188 -4.47 -11.38 4.35
N ARG A 189 -4.61 -11.92 5.58
CA ARG A 189 -5.90 -12.45 6.06
C ARG A 189 -6.99 -11.38 5.98
N ARG A 190 -6.72 -10.17 6.48
CA ARG A 190 -7.67 -9.04 6.45
C ARG A 190 -7.95 -8.57 5.02
N ALA A 191 -6.94 -8.51 4.16
CA ALA A 191 -7.09 -8.13 2.76
C ALA A 191 -7.97 -9.13 1.99
N ARG A 192 -7.72 -10.44 2.18
CA ARG A 192 -8.57 -11.50 1.61
C ARG A 192 -9.99 -11.44 2.17
N TRP A 193 -10.17 -11.17 3.46
CA TRP A 193 -11.50 -11.00 4.03
C TRP A 193 -12.25 -9.83 3.36
N ALA A 194 -11.59 -8.69 3.13
CA ALA A 194 -12.22 -7.52 2.51
C ALA A 194 -12.75 -7.81 1.11
N LEU A 195 -12.05 -8.67 0.34
CA LEU A 195 -12.51 -9.13 -0.98
C LEU A 195 -13.61 -10.18 -0.86
N LYS A 196 -13.37 -11.26 -0.10
CA LYS A 196 -14.28 -12.42 -0.03
C LYS A 196 -15.61 -12.11 0.65
N SER A 197 -15.65 -11.13 1.57
CA SER A 197 -16.90 -10.69 2.21
C SER A 197 -17.75 -9.80 1.29
N GLY A 198 -17.18 -9.30 0.19
CA GLY A 198 -17.82 -8.31 -0.69
C GLY A 198 -17.77 -6.88 -0.15
N GLU A 199 -17.19 -6.63 1.02
CA GLU A 199 -17.11 -5.28 1.58
C GLU A 199 -16.24 -4.34 0.73
N ALA A 200 -15.17 -4.83 0.09
CA ALA A 200 -14.38 -4.02 -0.85
C ALA A 200 -15.20 -3.53 -2.04
N TRP A 201 -16.02 -4.42 -2.64
CA TRP A 201 -16.94 -4.05 -3.72
C TRP A 201 -17.98 -3.03 -3.27
N LYS A 202 -18.58 -3.25 -2.09
CA LYS A 202 -19.55 -2.32 -1.51
C LYS A 202 -18.97 -0.93 -1.25
N GLN A 203 -17.72 -0.83 -0.77
CA GLN A 203 -17.05 0.46 -0.61
C GLN A 203 -16.77 1.14 -1.95
N TRP A 204 -16.42 0.37 -2.99
CA TRP A 204 -16.27 0.89 -4.35
C TRP A 204 -17.59 1.43 -4.90
N GLU A 205 -18.69 0.69 -4.77
CA GLU A 205 -20.03 1.16 -5.19
C GLU A 205 -20.45 2.42 -4.43
N ALA A 206 -20.22 2.48 -3.12
CA ALA A 206 -20.52 3.67 -2.32
C ALA A 206 -19.73 4.89 -2.82
N PHE A 207 -18.44 4.72 -3.13
CA PHE A 207 -17.62 5.79 -3.72
C PHE A 207 -18.16 6.25 -5.09
N VAL A 208 -18.51 5.32 -5.98
CA VAL A 208 -19.07 5.64 -7.31
C VAL A 208 -20.41 6.37 -7.18
N ASN A 209 -21.29 5.92 -6.28
CA ASN A 209 -22.60 6.55 -6.08
C ASN A 209 -22.46 7.99 -5.59
N VAL A 210 -21.65 8.22 -4.55
CA VAL A 210 -21.42 9.57 -3.99
C VAL A 210 -20.79 10.50 -5.04
N THR A 211 -19.82 10.02 -5.81
CA THR A 211 -19.16 10.85 -6.82
C THR A 211 -20.08 11.20 -8.00
N ASN A 212 -20.95 10.28 -8.42
CA ASN A 212 -21.98 10.54 -9.42
C ASN A 212 -23.02 11.56 -8.93
N GLU A 213 -23.41 11.50 -7.65
CA GLU A 213 -24.33 12.48 -7.05
C GLU A 213 -23.73 13.89 -7.03
N ILE A 214 -22.45 14.03 -6.68
CA ILE A 214 -21.75 15.33 -6.67
C ILE A 214 -21.65 15.90 -8.10
N GLY A 215 -21.35 15.05 -9.09
CA GLY A 215 -21.21 15.48 -10.49
C GLY A 215 -22.53 15.86 -11.18
N ALA A 216 -23.67 15.43 -10.63
CA ALA A 216 -25.00 15.74 -11.14
C ALA A 216 -25.62 17.03 -10.54
N ALA A 217 -25.01 17.58 -9.48
CA ALA A 217 -25.41 18.82 -8.81
C ALA A 217 -24.68 20.05 -9.38
#